data_AF-T1BA78-F1
#
_entry.id   AF-T1BA78-F1
#
_cell.length_a   1.000
_cell.length_b   1.000
_cell.length_c   1.000
_cell.angle_alpha   90.00
_cell.angle_beta   90.00
_cell.angle_gamma   90.00
#
_symmetry.space_group_name_H-M   'P 1'
#
loop_
_entity.id
_entity.type
_entity.pdbx_description
1 polymer ?
#
loop_
_entity_poly.entity_id
_entity_poly.type
_entity_poly.pdbx_seq_one_letter_code
_entity_poly.pdbx_strand_id
1 'polypeptide(L)'
;MRKILLDTIVQGVELFQLKPFFLSDEFSLVDATLAPVLWRLPYYQIELPPKAQPIVRYQSRIFARPAFARALSDAERAMHR
;
A
#
# COMPACT_ATOMS: atom_id res chain seq x y z
N MET A 1 -2.82 0.60 18.29
CA MET A 1 -2.91 -0.09 16.98
C MET A 1 -2.53 0.82 15.81
N ARG A 2 -3.26 1.92 15.54
CA ARG A 2 -2.95 2.86 14.41
C ARG A 2 -1.50 3.35 14.38
N LYS A 3 -0.98 3.79 15.53
CA LYS A 3 0.42 4.24 15.68
C LYS A 3 1.43 3.14 15.37
N ILE A 4 1.20 1.91 15.86
CA ILE A 4 2.08 0.77 15.60
C ILE A 4 2.13 0.45 14.11
N LEU A 5 0.97 0.40 13.44
CA LEU A 5 0.90 0.16 12.00
C LEU A 5 1.65 1.24 11.20
N LEU A 6 1.43 2.51 11.55
CA LEU A 6 2.14 3.62 10.91
C LEU A 6 3.66 3.51 11.14
N ASP A 7 4.08 3.27 12.38
CA ASP A 7 5.50 3.16 12.74
C ASP A 7 6.16 1.99 11.99
N THR A 8 5.51 0.82 11.89
CA THR A 8 6.00 -0.33 11.13
C THR A 8 6.09 -0.05 9.63
N ILE A 9 5.07 0.58 9.04
CA ILE A 9 5.08 0.96 7.62
C ILE A 9 6.20 1.96 7.33
N VAL A 10 6.38 2.94 8.22
CA VAL A 10 7.42 3.98 8.11
C VAL A 10 8.82 3.41 8.27
N GLN A 11 9.01 2.42 9.16
CA GLN A 11 10.30 1.71 9.31
C GLN A 11 10.67 0.94 8.04
N GLY A 12 9.68 0.44 7.29
CA GLY A 12 9.89 -0.28 6.04
C GLY A 12 10.08 0.60 4.80
N VAL A 13 10.06 1.94 4.90
CA VAL A 13 10.06 2.87 3.74
C VAL A 13 11.19 2.59 2.76
N GLU A 14 12.40 2.32 3.25
CA GLU A 14 13.57 2.07 2.42
C GLU A 14 13.40 0.82 1.54
N LEU A 15 12.67 -0.19 2.03
CA LEU A 15 12.39 -1.42 1.27
C LEU A 15 11.55 -1.15 0.02
N PHE A 16 10.65 -0.16 0.07
CA PHE A 16 9.83 0.25 -1.07
C PHE A 16 10.62 1.06 -2.12
N GLN A 17 11.86 1.46 -1.81
CA GLN A 17 12.75 2.13 -2.77
C GLN A 17 13.66 1.16 -3.53
N LEU A 18 13.92 -0.03 -2.97
CA LEU A 18 14.89 -0.97 -3.53
C LEU A 18 14.47 -1.51 -4.89
N LYS A 19 13.17 -1.77 -5.06
CA LYS A 19 12.63 -2.46 -6.23
C LYS A 19 11.24 -1.92 -6.60
N PRO A 20 10.80 -2.03 -7.87
CA PRO A 20 9.49 -1.55 -8.32
C PRO A 20 8.31 -2.22 -7.61
N PHE A 21 8.45 -3.50 -7.28
CA PHE A 21 7.55 -4.28 -6.43
C PHE A 21 8.28 -4.65 -5.14
N PHE A 22 7.55 -5.13 -4.13
CA PHE A 22 8.13 -5.36 -2.81
C PHE A 22 9.25 -6.40 -2.87
N LEU A 23 10.51 -5.93 -2.76
CA LEU A 23 11.74 -6.72 -2.90
C LEU A 23 11.87 -7.52 -4.20
N SER A 24 11.16 -7.12 -5.28
CA SER A 24 11.13 -7.84 -6.56
C SER A 24 10.99 -6.91 -7.76
N ASP A 25 11.58 -7.28 -8.90
CA ASP A 25 11.37 -6.59 -10.18
C ASP A 25 10.03 -6.96 -10.83
N GLU A 26 9.41 -8.05 -10.37
CA GLU A 26 8.11 -8.53 -10.82
C GLU A 26 7.09 -8.56 -9.68
N PHE A 27 5.82 -8.36 -10.01
CA PHE A 27 4.74 -8.43 -9.04
C PHE A 27 4.54 -9.84 -8.51
N SER A 28 4.36 -9.94 -7.20
CA SER A 28 4.27 -11.20 -6.47
C SER A 28 3.05 -11.27 -5.55
N LEU A 29 2.86 -12.42 -4.90
CA LEU A 29 1.87 -12.57 -3.85
C LEU A 29 2.10 -11.62 -2.67
N VAL A 30 3.35 -11.22 -2.41
CA VAL A 30 3.66 -10.28 -1.33
C VAL A 30 3.04 -8.91 -1.62
N ASP A 31 3.08 -8.47 -2.88
CA ASP A 31 2.42 -7.23 -3.28
C ASP A 31 0.89 -7.34 -3.19
N ALA A 32 0.34 -8.49 -3.59
CA ALA A 32 -1.09 -8.76 -3.52
C ALA A 32 -1.62 -8.76 -2.07
N THR A 33 -0.81 -9.14 -1.09
CA THR A 33 -1.18 -9.12 0.34
C THR A 33 -0.98 -7.74 0.97
N LEU A 34 0.03 -6.97 0.55
CA LEU A 34 0.29 -5.63 1.05
C LEU A 34 -0.74 -4.61 0.55
N ALA A 35 -1.16 -4.73 -0.72
CA ALA A 35 -2.00 -3.72 -1.36
C ALA A 35 -3.32 -3.43 -0.63
N PRO A 36 -4.10 -4.43 -0.16
CA PRO A 36 -5.32 -4.15 0.60
C PRO A 36 -5.05 -3.46 1.95
N VAL A 37 -3.91 -3.73 2.60
CA VAL A 37 -3.55 -3.03 3.86
C VAL A 37 -3.31 -1.55 3.57
N LEU A 38 -2.52 -1.26 2.53
CA LEU A 38 -2.22 0.10 2.11
C LEU A 38 -3.45 0.85 1.60
N TRP A 39 -4.41 0.16 0.97
CA TRP A 39 -5.67 0.73 0.48
C TRP A 39 -6.56 1.24 1.62
N ARG A 40 -6.49 0.62 2.79
CA ARG A 40 -7.34 0.94 3.95
C ARG A 40 -6.75 2.00 4.88
N LEU A 41 -5.54 2.50 4.63
CA LEU A 41 -4.92 3.52 5.48
C LEU A 41 -5.79 4.78 5.66
N PRO A 42 -6.39 5.36 4.58
CA PRO A 42 -7.25 6.53 4.73
C PRO A 42 -8.50 6.24 5.58
N TYR A 43 -9.11 5.07 5.39
CA TYR A 43 -10.26 4.63 6.19
C TYR A 43 -9.94 4.56 7.69
N TYR A 44 -8.71 4.17 8.05
CA TYR A 44 -8.24 4.17 9.43
C TYR A 44 -7.71 5.53 9.91
N GLN A 45 -7.86 6.60 9.12
CA GLN A 45 -7.33 7.93 9.42
C GLN A 45 -5.81 7.90 9.67
N ILE A 46 -5.09 7.06 8.91
CA ILE A 46 -3.63 6.99 8.95
C ILE A 46 -3.10 7.79 7.76
N GLU A 47 -2.50 8.93 8.07
CA GLU A 47 -1.82 9.78 7.10
C GLU A 47 -0.34 9.39 7.02
N LEU A 48 0.15 9.18 5.81
CA LEU A 48 1.55 8.87 5.56
C LEU A 48 2.38 10.18 5.65
N PRO A 49 3.46 10.22 6.46
CA PRO A 49 4.31 11.40 6.55
C PRO A 49 5.08 11.63 5.24
N PRO A 50 5.64 12.83 4.99
CA PRO A 50 6.37 13.13 3.76
C PRO A 50 7.49 12.14 3.41
N LYS A 51 8.19 11.59 4.43
CA LYS A 51 9.23 10.56 4.24
C LYS A 51 8.72 9.26 3.64
N ALA A 52 7.42 8.97 3.73
CA ALA A 52 6.80 7.78 3.17
C ALA A 52 6.38 7.93 1.69
N GLN A 53 6.89 8.96 0.99
CA GLN A 53 6.67 9.14 -0.45
C GLN A 53 6.97 7.88 -1.31
N PRO A 54 7.99 7.04 -1.01
CA PRO A 54 8.20 5.80 -1.75
C PRO A 54 7.01 4.84 -1.68
N ILE A 55 6.36 4.77 -0.52
CA ILE A 55 5.17 3.95 -0.29
C ILE A 55 3.99 4.49 -1.11
N VAL A 56 3.84 5.81 -1.19
CA VAL A 56 2.82 6.44 -2.03
C VAL A 56 3.02 6.10 -3.51
N ARG A 57 4.27 6.16 -4.01
CA ARG A 57 4.57 5.76 -5.40
C ARG A 57 4.28 4.27 -5.64
N TYR A 58 4.62 3.43 -4.67
CA TYR A 58 4.31 2.00 -4.71
C TYR A 58 2.78 1.77 -4.75
N GLN A 59 2.01 2.40 -3.86
CA GLN A 59 0.54 2.36 -3.85
C GLN A 59 -0.03 2.73 -5.22
N SER A 60 0.39 3.86 -5.81
CA SER A 60 -0.08 4.28 -7.14
C SER A 60 0.17 3.21 -8.21
N ARG A 61 1.33 2.58 -8.20
CA ARG A 61 1.67 1.51 -9.15
C ARG A 61 0.77 0.28 -8.98
N ILE A 62 0.54 -0.16 -7.75
CA ILE A 62 -0.27 -1.34 -7.48
C ILE A 62 -1.76 -1.08 -7.75
N PHE A 63 -2.28 0.07 -7.31
CA PHE A 63 -3.70 0.40 -7.44
C PHE A 63 -4.12 0.70 -8.88
N ALA A 64 -3.19 1.14 -9.73
CA ALA A 64 -3.44 1.33 -11.16
C ALA A 64 -3.62 0.00 -11.93
N ARG A 65 -3.30 -1.16 -11.33
CA ARG A 65 -3.45 -2.46 -12.01
C ARG A 65 -4.94 -2.81 -12.16
N PRO A 66 -5.43 -3.14 -13.36
CA PRO A 66 -6.81 -3.58 -13.57
C PRO A 66 -7.19 -4.80 -12.70
N ALA A 67 -6.23 -5.69 -12.45
CA ALA A 67 -6.43 -6.84 -11.57
C ALA A 67 -6.74 -6.44 -10.12
N PHE A 68 -6.11 -5.37 -9.60
CA PHE A 68 -6.37 -4.89 -8.26
C PHE A 68 -7.79 -4.32 -8.13
N ALA A 69 -8.18 -3.43 -9.05
CA ALA A 69 -9.51 -2.84 -9.06
C ALA A 69 -10.64 -3.90 -9.13
N ARG A 70 -10.43 -4.97 -9.91
CA ARG A 70 -11.38 -6.11 -10.01
C ARG A 70 -11.41 -6.99 -8.76
N ALA A 71 -10.31 -7.08 -8.01
CA ALA A 71 -10.22 -7.91 -6.82
C ALA A 71 -10.91 -7.28 -5.60
N LEU A 72 -11.12 -5.97 -5.59
CA LEU A 72 -11.80 -5.28 -4.50
C LEU A 72 -13.29 -5.68 -4.44
N SER A 73 -13.80 -5.89 -3.23
CA SER A 73 -15.22 -5.92 -2.93
C SER A 73 -15.83 -4.52 -2.94
N ASP A 74 -17.17 -4.42 -2.96
CA ASP A 74 -17.87 -3.13 -2.84
C ASP A 74 -17.55 -2.42 -1.52
N ALA A 75 -17.45 -3.18 -0.43
CA ALA A 75 -17.07 -2.65 0.88
C ALA A 75 -15.66 -2.04 0.85
N GLU A 76 -14.70 -2.70 0.22
CA GLU A 76 -13.33 -2.18 0.11
C GLU A 76 -13.25 -0.97 -0.82
N ARG A 77 -14.00 -0.95 -1.92
CA ARG A 77 -14.10 0.24 -2.78
C ARG A 77 -14.61 1.46 -2.01
N ALA A 78 -15.58 1.28 -1.11
CA ALA A 78 -16.11 2.35 -0.28
C ALA A 78 -15.11 2.90 0.75
N MET A 79 -14.08 2.12 1.13
CA MET A 79 -13.05 2.55 2.09
C MET A 79 -12.06 3.58 1.54
N HIS A 80 -12.02 3.79 0.22
CA HIS A 80 -11.07 4.68 -0.45
C HIS A 80 -11.80 5.73 -1.34
N ARG A 81 -13.08 5.96 -1.06
CA ARG A 81 -13.86 7.05 -1.67
C ARG A 81 -13.81 8.31 -0.84
#